data_AF-A0A1A9AIT5-F1
#
_entry.id   AF-A0A1A9AIT5-F1
#
_cell.length_a   1.000
_cell.length_b   1.000
_cell.length_c   1.000
_cell.angle_alpha   90.00
_cell.angle_beta   90.00
_cell.angle_gamma   90.00
#
_symmetry.space_group_name_H-M   'P 1'
#
loop_
_entity.id
_entity.type
_entity.pdbx_description
1 polymer ?
#
loop_
_entity_poly.entity_id
_entity_poly.type
_entity_poly.pdbx_seq_one_letter_code
_entity_poly.pdbx_strand_id
1 'polypeptide(L)'
;MASLGVTEGAEMPYLPSFSNYNDLNNPYYRSYGNDKKCEKLQDKLIEYKGIEDICLSLSGIFKKNDKFQSNILFADDFCSLVNYWLYDRVFNEVVHKTGQKKVDEVMLIISNYFRDFAKPNKCSIQFELCFQDNFKKAKSLFDFATNYPAIQNYLEKPDYVCTQAFNKYITDNINLYQKIEGECENKTKKIFCKLLTSIYSKYGKDKILQLKCDHVQSTSKLLAPEHTEGDSYQSFSLSGSSDPTSGSNTAVASILPLLGISFTFLLYKFTSIGTWINPKIGSIKRVIKNVYEDNDKSINNSENIEIDFEDRDVNMQYHSWGNY
;
A
#
# COMPACT_ATOMS: atom_id res chain seq x y z
N MET A 1 8.01 5.17 10.78
CA MET A 1 6.55 5.34 10.92
C MET A 1 5.91 4.03 10.51
N ALA A 2 5.46 3.23 11.48
CA ALA A 2 4.65 2.05 11.19
C ALA A 2 3.41 2.50 10.38
N SER A 3 3.05 1.74 9.35
CA SER A 3 1.83 1.96 8.60
C SER A 3 0.65 2.01 9.58
N LEU A 4 -0.02 3.15 9.66
CA LEU A 4 -1.24 3.33 10.47
C LEU A 4 -2.25 2.21 10.21
N GLY A 5 -2.25 1.63 9.00
CA GLY A 5 -3.16 0.54 8.63
C GLY A 5 -2.82 -0.86 9.17
N VAL A 6 -1.58 -1.15 9.60
CA VAL A 6 -1.21 -2.51 10.04
C VAL A 6 -1.70 -2.79 11.45
N THR A 7 -1.59 -1.82 12.36
CA THR A 7 -2.10 -1.96 13.73
C THR A 7 -3.62 -1.85 13.78
N GLU A 8 -4.21 -0.92 13.02
CA GLU A 8 -5.67 -0.75 12.95
C GLU A 8 -6.37 -1.95 12.30
N GLY A 9 -5.78 -2.53 11.26
CA GLY A 9 -6.33 -3.70 10.58
C GLY A 9 -6.34 -4.98 11.43
N ALA A 10 -5.45 -5.09 12.41
CA ALA A 10 -5.43 -6.21 13.35
C ALA A 10 -6.57 -6.14 14.39
N GLU A 11 -6.98 -4.93 14.77
CA GLU A 11 -8.04 -4.71 15.76
C GLU A 11 -9.45 -4.72 15.13
N MET A 12 -9.56 -4.35 13.86
CA MET A 12 -10.86 -4.28 13.15
C MET A 12 -10.86 -5.08 11.82
N PRO A 13 -10.42 -6.35 11.79
CA PRO A 13 -10.27 -7.11 10.55
C PRO A 13 -11.60 -7.35 9.81
N TYR A 14 -12.72 -7.16 10.51
CA TYR A 14 -14.09 -7.29 9.99
C TYR A 14 -14.53 -6.11 9.12
N LEU A 15 -13.83 -4.97 9.14
CA LEU A 15 -14.21 -3.85 8.28
C LEU A 15 -13.83 -4.13 6.81
N PRO A 16 -14.69 -3.72 5.86
CA PRO A 16 -14.55 -3.99 4.43
C PRO A 16 -13.16 -3.79 3.82
N SER A 17 -12.52 -2.64 4.03
CA SER A 17 -11.22 -2.32 3.43
C SER A 17 -10.10 -3.23 3.96
N PHE A 18 -10.08 -3.52 5.27
CA PHE A 18 -9.11 -4.45 5.84
C PHE A 18 -9.31 -5.87 5.31
N SER A 19 -10.56 -6.33 5.23
CA SER A 19 -10.89 -7.62 4.58
C SER A 19 -10.40 -7.66 3.14
N ASN A 20 -10.68 -6.61 2.35
CA ASN A 20 -10.27 -6.54 0.94
C ASN A 20 -8.73 -6.66 0.78
N TYR A 21 -7.94 -6.00 1.61
CA TYR A 21 -6.48 -6.12 1.56
C TYR A 21 -5.98 -7.47 2.04
N ASN A 22 -6.59 -8.04 3.07
CA ASN A 22 -6.29 -9.41 3.54
C ASN A 22 -6.53 -10.43 2.41
N ASP A 23 -7.63 -10.26 1.67
CA ASP A 23 -7.94 -11.10 0.53
C ASP A 23 -6.90 -10.93 -0.59
N LEU A 24 -6.54 -9.71 -0.97
CA LEU A 24 -5.49 -9.48 -1.98
C LEU A 24 -4.12 -10.01 -1.55
N ASN A 25 -3.84 -10.05 -0.25
CA ASN A 25 -2.62 -10.63 0.33
C ASN A 25 -2.66 -12.16 0.44
N ASN A 26 -3.79 -12.80 0.09
CA ASN A 26 -3.92 -14.25 0.17
C ASN A 26 -2.88 -14.95 -0.76
N PRO A 27 -2.05 -15.86 -0.23
CA PRO A 27 -1.06 -16.62 -1.02
C PRO A 27 -1.66 -17.40 -2.20
N TYR A 28 -2.98 -17.66 -2.17
CA TYR A 28 -3.74 -18.19 -3.30
C TYR A 28 -3.42 -17.43 -4.59
N TYR A 29 -3.49 -16.11 -4.62
CA TYR A 29 -3.25 -15.34 -5.85
C TYR A 29 -1.83 -15.53 -6.37
N ARG A 30 -0.84 -15.46 -5.47
CA ARG A 30 0.56 -15.67 -5.79
C ARG A 30 0.80 -17.00 -6.53
N SER A 31 0.12 -18.08 -6.13
CA SER A 31 0.23 -19.40 -6.78
C SER A 31 -0.24 -19.46 -8.23
N TYR A 32 -1.02 -18.47 -8.68
CA TYR A 32 -1.47 -18.33 -10.08
C TYR A 32 -0.68 -17.30 -10.88
N GLY A 33 0.36 -16.72 -10.28
CA GLY A 33 1.21 -15.71 -10.89
C GLY A 33 1.88 -16.16 -12.19
N ASN A 34 2.46 -15.21 -12.92
CA ASN A 34 3.18 -15.46 -14.16
C ASN A 34 4.69 -15.46 -13.92
N ASP A 35 5.26 -16.61 -13.55
CA ASP A 35 6.68 -16.75 -13.18
C ASP A 35 7.61 -16.15 -14.25
N LYS A 36 7.46 -16.58 -15.51
CA LYS A 36 8.32 -16.11 -16.63
C LYS A 36 8.28 -14.59 -16.84
N LYS A 37 7.15 -13.93 -16.61
CA LYS A 37 7.06 -12.47 -16.71
C LYS A 37 7.62 -11.80 -15.45
N CYS A 38 7.44 -12.40 -14.29
CA CYS A 38 7.88 -11.85 -13.01
C CYS A 38 9.39 -11.96 -12.80
N GLU A 39 10.01 -13.06 -13.20
CA GLU A 39 11.48 -13.20 -13.31
C GLU A 39 12.06 -12.07 -14.19
N LYS A 40 11.49 -11.88 -15.39
CA LYS A 40 11.91 -10.79 -16.30
C LYS A 40 11.69 -9.38 -15.74
N LEU A 41 10.68 -9.19 -14.89
CA LEU A 41 10.46 -7.91 -14.22
C LEU A 41 11.51 -7.71 -13.13
N GLN A 42 11.82 -8.74 -12.34
CA GLN A 42 12.86 -8.73 -11.33
C GLN A 42 14.25 -8.46 -11.94
N ASP A 43 14.57 -9.05 -13.10
CA ASP A 43 15.82 -8.78 -13.82
C ASP A 43 15.96 -7.32 -14.24
N LYS A 44 14.86 -6.67 -14.65
CA LYS A 44 14.85 -5.24 -15.01
C LYS A 44 15.00 -4.32 -13.81
N LEU A 45 14.65 -4.82 -12.62
CA LEU A 45 14.69 -4.11 -11.36
C LEU A 45 15.67 -4.81 -10.42
N ILE A 46 16.83 -5.24 -10.94
CA ILE A 46 17.79 -6.07 -10.21
C ILE A 46 18.25 -5.43 -8.89
N GLU A 47 18.27 -4.10 -8.81
CA GLU A 47 18.63 -3.32 -7.62
C GLU A 47 17.54 -3.25 -6.54
N TYR A 48 16.37 -3.84 -6.81
CA TYR A 48 15.23 -3.86 -5.91
C TYR A 48 14.88 -5.30 -5.51
N LYS A 49 14.77 -5.56 -4.21
CA LYS A 49 14.27 -6.82 -3.68
C LYS A 49 12.75 -6.78 -3.52
N GLY A 50 12.09 -7.94 -3.58
CA GLY A 50 10.64 -8.08 -3.38
C GLY A 50 9.78 -7.83 -4.62
N ILE A 51 10.36 -7.44 -5.75
CA ILE A 51 9.63 -7.14 -6.98
C ILE A 51 8.96 -8.39 -7.56
N GLU A 52 9.67 -9.51 -7.58
CA GLU A 52 9.14 -10.77 -8.10
C GLU A 52 7.89 -11.22 -7.35
N ASP A 53 7.91 -11.16 -6.02
CA ASP A 53 6.78 -11.56 -5.18
C ASP A 53 5.54 -10.68 -5.42
N ILE A 54 5.74 -9.36 -5.46
CA ILE A 54 4.67 -8.41 -5.82
C ILE A 54 4.10 -8.73 -7.20
N CYS A 55 4.96 -9.01 -8.19
CA CYS A 55 4.52 -9.34 -9.54
C CYS A 55 3.70 -10.63 -9.60
N LEU A 56 4.11 -11.67 -8.86
CA LEU A 56 3.41 -12.96 -8.84
C LEU A 56 2.01 -12.79 -8.25
N SER A 57 1.88 -12.11 -7.12
CA SER A 57 0.59 -11.79 -6.53
C SER A 57 -0.26 -10.91 -7.47
N LEU A 58 0.31 -9.84 -8.04
CA LEU A 58 -0.39 -8.92 -8.95
C LEU A 58 -0.96 -9.64 -10.18
N SER A 59 -0.13 -10.45 -10.85
CA SER A 59 -0.56 -11.21 -12.03
C SER A 59 -1.59 -12.28 -11.70
N GLY A 60 -1.48 -12.91 -10.53
CA GLY A 60 -2.47 -13.83 -10.00
C GLY A 60 -3.82 -13.18 -9.68
N ILE A 61 -3.81 -12.01 -9.03
CA ILE A 61 -5.00 -11.20 -8.73
C ILE A 61 -5.77 -10.91 -10.02
N PHE A 62 -5.09 -10.45 -11.07
CA PHE A 62 -5.75 -10.19 -12.36
C PHE A 62 -6.25 -11.45 -13.06
N LYS A 63 -5.55 -12.57 -12.92
CA LYS A 63 -5.93 -13.86 -13.53
C LYS A 63 -7.13 -14.52 -12.84
N LYS A 64 -7.35 -14.23 -11.55
CA LYS A 64 -8.39 -14.83 -10.70
C LYS A 64 -9.36 -13.79 -10.15
N ASN A 65 -9.50 -12.66 -10.83
CA ASN A 65 -10.35 -11.56 -10.40
C ASN A 65 -11.84 -11.95 -10.30
N ASP A 66 -12.29 -12.95 -11.08
CA ASP A 66 -13.63 -13.55 -11.01
C ASP A 66 -13.92 -14.19 -9.65
N LYS A 67 -12.87 -14.56 -8.90
CA LYS A 67 -12.96 -15.11 -7.54
C LYS A 67 -12.80 -14.06 -6.45
N PHE A 68 -12.53 -12.81 -6.82
CA PHE A 68 -12.37 -11.74 -5.86
C PHE A 68 -13.76 -11.29 -5.38
N GLN A 69 -14.17 -11.76 -4.18
CA GLN A 69 -15.40 -11.34 -3.52
C GLN A 69 -15.12 -10.06 -2.75
N SER A 70 -15.32 -8.91 -3.40
CA SER A 70 -14.89 -7.64 -2.85
C SER A 70 -16.02 -6.87 -2.21
N ASN A 71 -15.78 -6.32 -1.01
CA ASN A 71 -16.64 -5.28 -0.44
C ASN A 71 -16.16 -3.92 -0.98
N ILE A 72 -16.40 -3.66 -2.27
CA ILE A 72 -15.91 -2.47 -2.97
C ILE A 72 -16.80 -1.24 -2.74
N LEU A 73 -16.14 -0.08 -2.66
CA LEU A 73 -16.76 1.22 -2.48
C LEU A 73 -17.64 1.61 -3.69
N PHE A 74 -17.17 1.46 -4.93
CA PHE A 74 -17.92 1.62 -6.18
C PHE A 74 -17.90 0.33 -7.01
N ALA A 75 -18.89 0.10 -7.86
CA ALA A 75 -19.01 -1.12 -8.69
C ALA A 75 -17.79 -1.40 -9.59
N ASP A 76 -16.97 -0.37 -9.88
CA ASP A 76 -15.77 -0.44 -10.73
C ASP A 76 -14.44 -0.24 -9.95
N ASP A 77 -14.46 -0.29 -8.61
CA ASP A 77 -13.29 0.08 -7.79
C ASP A 77 -12.21 -0.98 -7.67
N PHE A 78 -12.37 -2.15 -8.29
CA PHE A 78 -11.34 -3.17 -8.28
C PHE A 78 -9.97 -2.63 -8.73
N CYS A 79 -9.97 -1.79 -9.77
CA CYS A 79 -8.73 -1.17 -10.25
C CYS A 79 -8.12 -0.20 -9.24
N SER A 80 -8.93 0.60 -8.53
CA SER A 80 -8.48 1.52 -7.50
C SER A 80 -7.89 0.76 -6.32
N LEU A 81 -8.60 -0.26 -5.83
CA LEU A 81 -8.13 -1.14 -4.76
C LEU A 81 -6.80 -1.81 -5.11
N VAL A 82 -6.68 -2.41 -6.31
CA VAL A 82 -5.43 -3.05 -6.75
C VAL A 82 -4.30 -2.03 -6.91
N ASN A 83 -4.59 -0.79 -7.34
CA ASN A 83 -3.58 0.28 -7.33
C ASN A 83 -3.12 0.57 -5.90
N TYR A 84 -4.02 0.82 -4.95
CA TYR A 84 -3.64 1.10 -3.57
C TYR A 84 -2.84 -0.04 -2.94
N TRP A 85 -3.26 -1.29 -3.16
CA TRP A 85 -2.53 -2.47 -2.73
C TRP A 85 -1.12 -2.51 -3.33
N LEU A 86 -0.98 -2.31 -4.64
CA LEU A 86 0.31 -2.35 -5.32
C LEU A 86 1.26 -1.25 -4.81
N TYR A 87 0.76 -0.02 -4.69
CA TYR A 87 1.56 1.09 -4.19
C TYR A 87 1.95 0.87 -2.72
N ASP A 88 1.06 0.34 -1.88
CA ASP A 88 1.37 0.01 -0.48
C ASP A 88 2.54 -0.98 -0.39
N ARG A 89 2.47 -2.09 -1.13
CA ARG A 89 3.56 -3.07 -1.18
C ARG A 89 4.86 -2.47 -1.73
N VAL A 90 4.78 -1.64 -2.76
CA VAL A 90 5.98 -0.97 -3.31
C VAL A 90 6.58 0.02 -2.32
N PHE A 91 5.77 0.77 -1.56
CA PHE A 91 6.27 1.69 -0.53
C PHE A 91 6.83 0.96 0.68
N ASN A 92 6.24 -0.16 1.08
CA ASN A 92 6.54 -0.80 2.36
C ASN A 92 7.51 -1.99 2.25
N GLU A 93 7.45 -2.76 1.17
CA GLU A 93 8.15 -4.05 1.06
C GLU A 93 9.32 -4.03 0.08
N VAL A 94 9.28 -3.17 -0.94
CA VAL A 94 10.38 -3.05 -1.90
C VAL A 94 11.57 -2.33 -1.27
N VAL A 95 12.72 -2.99 -1.30
CA VAL A 95 13.98 -2.49 -0.72
C VAL A 95 15.01 -2.28 -1.82
N HIS A 96 15.54 -1.06 -1.92
CA HIS A 96 16.67 -0.75 -2.80
C HIS A 96 17.98 -1.23 -2.18
N LYS A 97 18.86 -1.88 -2.94
CA LYS A 97 20.13 -2.42 -2.43
C LYS A 97 21.06 -1.35 -1.84
N THR A 98 21.08 -0.14 -2.41
CA THR A 98 21.98 0.95 -1.99
C THR A 98 21.29 2.04 -1.17
N GLY A 99 20.03 1.85 -0.77
CA GLY A 99 19.33 2.74 0.16
C GLY A 99 18.18 3.55 -0.44
N GLN A 100 18.42 4.38 -1.47
CA GLN A 100 17.35 5.25 -1.98
C GLN A 100 16.44 4.55 -3.00
N LYS A 101 15.19 4.32 -2.61
CA LYS A 101 14.14 3.81 -3.51
C LYS A 101 13.54 4.93 -4.34
N LYS A 102 13.54 4.77 -5.67
CA LYS A 102 12.84 5.64 -6.60
C LYS A 102 11.54 4.99 -7.06
N VAL A 103 10.45 5.28 -6.35
CA VAL A 103 9.15 4.62 -6.55
C VAL A 103 8.59 4.89 -7.94
N ASP A 104 8.77 6.09 -8.48
CA ASP A 104 8.35 6.46 -9.84
C ASP A 104 9.05 5.63 -10.93
N GLU A 105 10.36 5.41 -10.81
CA GLU A 105 11.13 4.55 -11.73
C GLU A 105 10.67 3.09 -11.64
N VAL A 106 10.47 2.57 -10.42
CA VAL A 106 9.94 1.21 -10.19
C VAL A 106 8.55 1.06 -10.80
N MET A 107 7.64 1.98 -10.51
CA MET A 107 6.26 1.93 -10.97
C MET A 107 6.14 2.13 -12.48
N LEU A 108 7.00 2.93 -13.09
CA LEU A 108 7.11 3.03 -14.54
C LEU A 108 7.39 1.68 -15.18
N ILE A 109 8.33 0.90 -14.62
CA ILE A 109 8.67 -0.42 -15.16
C ILE A 109 7.53 -1.41 -14.89
N ILE A 110 6.99 -1.46 -13.66
CA ILE A 110 5.86 -2.32 -13.30
C ILE A 110 4.63 -2.03 -14.19
N SER A 111 4.37 -0.77 -14.57
CA SER A 111 3.20 -0.38 -15.38
C SER A 111 3.09 -1.13 -16.71
N ASN A 112 4.23 -1.52 -17.30
CA ASN A 112 4.23 -2.27 -18.56
C ASN A 112 3.70 -3.69 -18.38
N TYR A 113 4.04 -4.32 -17.26
CA TYR A 113 3.56 -5.64 -16.89
C TYR A 113 2.11 -5.58 -16.38
N PHE A 114 1.81 -4.56 -15.55
CA PHE A 114 0.45 -4.29 -15.08
C PHE A 114 -0.54 -4.24 -16.25
N ARG A 115 -0.27 -3.44 -17.28
CA ARG A 115 -1.14 -3.32 -18.46
C ARG A 115 -1.38 -4.65 -19.15
N ASP A 116 -0.38 -5.53 -19.18
CA ASP A 116 -0.50 -6.86 -19.78
C ASP A 116 -1.38 -7.80 -18.97
N PHE A 117 -1.24 -7.78 -17.64
CA PHE A 117 -2.06 -8.58 -16.73
C PHE A 117 -3.50 -8.07 -16.68
N ALA A 118 -3.67 -6.74 -16.67
CA ALA A 118 -4.94 -6.07 -16.51
C ALA A 118 -5.78 -5.93 -17.79
N LYS A 119 -5.31 -6.41 -18.97
CA LYS A 119 -6.03 -6.25 -20.25
C LYS A 119 -7.50 -6.67 -20.17
N PRO A 120 -7.87 -7.80 -19.55
CA PRO A 120 -9.28 -8.21 -19.46
C PRO A 120 -10.13 -7.23 -18.64
N ASN A 121 -9.51 -6.54 -17.67
CA ASN A 121 -10.20 -5.73 -16.66
C ASN A 121 -10.14 -4.23 -16.96
N LYS A 122 -9.44 -3.83 -18.03
CA LYS A 122 -9.21 -2.42 -18.42
C LYS A 122 -8.63 -1.53 -17.32
N CYS A 123 -7.97 -2.11 -16.30
CA CYS A 123 -7.33 -1.31 -15.26
C CYS A 123 -6.10 -0.57 -15.81
N SER A 124 -5.90 0.65 -15.34
CA SER A 124 -4.68 1.44 -15.56
C SER A 124 -4.00 1.75 -14.24
N ILE A 125 -2.68 1.89 -14.29
CA ILE A 125 -1.90 2.37 -13.15
C ILE A 125 -2.16 3.87 -12.94
N GLN A 126 -2.20 4.33 -11.70
CA GLN A 126 -2.40 5.73 -11.33
C GLN A 126 -1.08 6.37 -10.88
N PHE A 127 -0.35 6.99 -11.82
CA PHE A 127 0.99 7.52 -11.55
C PHE A 127 1.03 8.67 -10.53
N GLU A 128 -0.10 9.32 -10.28
CA GLU A 128 -0.28 10.31 -9.22
C GLU A 128 0.01 9.76 -7.83
N LEU A 129 -0.11 8.43 -7.65
CA LEU A 129 0.19 7.72 -6.40
C LEU A 129 1.69 7.45 -6.20
N CYS A 130 2.55 7.76 -7.19
CA CYS A 130 4.01 7.68 -6.98
C CYS A 130 4.51 8.68 -5.91
N PHE A 131 3.72 9.71 -5.63
CA PHE A 131 3.99 10.68 -4.57
C PHE A 131 3.40 10.16 -3.27
N GLN A 132 4.26 9.93 -2.27
CA GLN A 132 3.86 9.28 -1.04
C GLN A 132 2.73 10.04 -0.30
N ASP A 133 2.73 11.37 -0.33
CA ASP A 133 1.67 12.18 0.28
C ASP A 133 0.32 11.98 -0.44
N ASN A 134 0.31 12.07 -1.77
CA ASN A 134 -0.89 11.81 -2.57
C ASN A 134 -1.42 10.39 -2.35
N PHE A 135 -0.53 9.39 -2.31
CA PHE A 135 -0.87 8.01 -2.04
C PHE A 135 -1.51 7.83 -0.66
N LYS A 136 -0.86 8.32 0.40
CA LYS A 136 -1.36 8.19 1.78
C LYS A 136 -2.75 8.81 1.91
N LYS A 137 -2.94 10.04 1.41
CA LYS A 137 -4.22 10.74 1.46
C LYS A 137 -5.30 9.99 0.68
N ALA A 138 -5.03 9.64 -0.58
CA ALA A 138 -6.00 8.96 -1.43
C ALA A 138 -6.39 7.58 -0.86
N LYS A 139 -5.41 6.81 -0.38
CA LYS A 139 -5.64 5.50 0.25
C LYS A 139 -6.48 5.63 1.51
N SER A 140 -6.16 6.54 2.42
CA SER A 140 -6.95 6.74 3.65
C SER A 140 -8.39 7.15 3.36
N LEU A 141 -8.60 8.07 2.41
CA LEU A 141 -9.97 8.43 1.96
C LEU A 141 -10.72 7.20 1.45
N PHE A 142 -10.11 6.46 0.53
CA PHE A 142 -10.70 5.28 -0.09
C PHE A 142 -11.04 4.21 0.95
N ASP A 143 -10.10 3.90 1.86
CA ASP A 143 -10.26 2.84 2.86
C ASP A 143 -11.38 3.17 3.86
N PHE A 144 -11.44 4.42 4.33
CA PHE A 144 -12.50 4.85 5.25
C PHE A 144 -13.87 4.89 4.57
N ALA A 145 -13.95 5.41 3.34
CA ALA A 145 -15.20 5.41 2.57
C ALA A 145 -15.68 3.99 2.28
N THR A 146 -14.78 3.06 2.00
CA THR A 146 -15.10 1.64 1.83
C THR A 146 -15.68 1.02 3.11
N ASN A 147 -15.19 1.45 4.27
CA ASN A 147 -15.69 0.98 5.58
C ASN A 147 -16.98 1.66 6.02
N TYR A 148 -17.29 2.84 5.50
CA TYR A 148 -18.37 3.71 5.96
C TYR A 148 -19.73 3.00 6.10
N PRO A 149 -20.25 2.23 5.12
CA PRO A 149 -21.55 1.55 5.28
C PRO A 149 -21.55 0.54 6.43
N ALA A 150 -20.46 -0.21 6.62
CA ALA A 150 -20.36 -1.16 7.72
C ALA A 150 -20.30 -0.43 9.06
N ILE A 151 -19.54 0.67 9.15
CA ILE A 151 -19.45 1.49 10.37
C ILE A 151 -20.81 2.06 10.74
N GLN A 152 -21.56 2.61 9.78
CA GLN A 152 -22.92 3.10 10.03
C GLN A 152 -23.81 2.00 10.60
N ASN A 153 -23.80 0.81 9.98
CA ASN A 153 -24.59 -0.33 10.46
C ASN A 153 -24.21 -0.78 11.87
N TYR A 154 -22.96 -0.58 12.30
CA TYR A 154 -22.58 -0.82 13.70
C TYR A 154 -23.14 0.24 14.63
N LEU A 155 -23.00 1.52 14.27
CA LEU A 155 -23.40 2.65 15.11
C LEU A 155 -24.93 2.82 15.23
N GLU A 156 -25.71 2.36 14.24
CA GLU A 156 -27.18 2.40 14.30
C GLU A 156 -27.78 1.39 15.28
N LYS A 157 -26.99 0.45 15.81
CA LYS A 157 -27.46 -0.53 16.79
C LYS A 157 -27.59 0.13 18.17
N PRO A 158 -28.77 0.11 18.82
CA PRO A 158 -29.03 0.86 20.04
C PRO A 158 -28.04 0.61 21.20
N ASP A 159 -27.54 -0.62 21.32
CA ASP A 159 -26.66 -1.03 22.42
C ASP A 159 -25.18 -1.18 21.98
N TYR A 160 -24.80 -0.66 20.82
CA TYR A 160 -23.43 -0.76 20.36
C TYR A 160 -22.51 0.17 21.14
N VAL A 161 -21.54 -0.42 21.84
CA VAL A 161 -20.50 0.31 22.56
C VAL A 161 -19.20 0.21 21.79
N CYS A 162 -18.71 1.34 21.30
CA CYS A 162 -17.45 1.40 20.57
C CYS A 162 -16.27 1.01 21.47
N THR A 163 -15.35 0.21 20.94
CA THR A 163 -14.02 0.10 21.52
C THR A 163 -13.27 1.42 21.37
N GLN A 164 -12.23 1.63 22.17
CA GLN A 164 -11.38 2.82 22.04
C GLN A 164 -10.72 2.90 20.67
N ALA A 165 -10.23 1.77 20.16
CA ALA A 165 -9.68 1.63 18.83
C ALA A 165 -10.66 2.06 17.73
N PHE A 166 -11.90 1.57 17.78
CA PHE A 166 -12.93 1.89 16.78
C PHE A 166 -13.32 3.38 16.82
N ASN A 167 -13.48 3.95 18.02
CA ASN A 167 -13.75 5.38 18.17
C ASN A 167 -12.59 6.25 17.66
N LYS A 168 -11.35 5.84 17.96
CA LYS A 168 -10.15 6.53 17.49
C LYS A 168 -10.06 6.47 15.96
N TYR A 169 -10.29 5.30 15.37
CA TYR A 169 -10.31 5.11 13.92
C TYR A 169 -11.30 6.06 13.23
N ILE A 170 -12.53 6.17 13.74
CA ILE A 170 -13.54 7.10 13.19
C ILE A 170 -13.06 8.55 13.32
N THR A 171 -12.63 8.94 14.53
CA THR A 171 -12.24 10.33 14.83
C THR A 171 -11.04 10.78 14.01
N ASP A 172 -9.99 9.95 13.93
CA ASP A 172 -8.79 10.23 13.16
C ASP A 172 -9.09 10.39 11.66
N ASN A 173 -9.96 9.54 11.10
CA ASN A 173 -10.34 9.64 9.70
C ASN A 173 -11.20 10.87 9.42
N ILE A 174 -12.12 11.27 10.30
CA ILE A 174 -12.91 12.52 10.12
C ILE A 174 -11.99 13.74 10.13
N ASN A 175 -11.05 13.81 11.08
CA ASN A 175 -10.07 14.88 11.14
C ASN A 175 -9.21 14.92 9.86
N LEU A 176 -8.83 13.76 9.33
CA LEU A 176 -8.10 13.66 8.07
C LEU A 176 -8.93 14.16 6.89
N TYR A 177 -10.22 13.81 6.82
CA TYR A 177 -11.14 14.29 5.77
C TYR A 177 -11.26 15.81 5.78
N GLN A 178 -11.44 16.42 6.96
CA GLN A 178 -11.49 17.88 7.11
C GLN A 178 -10.18 18.55 6.70
N LYS A 179 -9.03 17.97 7.10
CA LYS A 179 -7.71 18.48 6.68
C LYS A 179 -7.54 18.42 5.16
N ILE A 180 -7.87 17.29 4.55
CA ILE A 180 -7.78 17.12 3.10
C ILE A 180 -8.73 18.08 2.38
N GLU A 181 -9.93 18.29 2.91
CA GLU A 181 -10.89 19.25 2.36
C GLU A 181 -10.28 20.65 2.24
N GLY A 182 -9.65 21.16 3.31
CA GLY A 182 -8.97 22.46 3.28
C GLY A 182 -7.83 22.54 2.25
N GLU A 183 -7.12 21.43 2.00
CA GLU A 183 -6.10 21.37 0.94
C GLU A 183 -6.67 21.41 -0.48
N CYS A 184 -7.95 21.05 -0.64
CA CYS A 184 -8.61 20.94 -1.93
C CYS A 184 -9.24 22.25 -2.41
N GLU A 185 -9.41 23.25 -1.54
CA GLU A 185 -10.05 24.53 -1.82
C GLU A 185 -9.41 25.30 -3.00
N ASN A 186 -8.11 25.07 -3.26
CA ASN A 186 -7.36 25.76 -4.32
C ASN A 186 -6.82 24.83 -5.43
N LYS A 187 -7.05 23.50 -5.35
CA LYS A 187 -6.31 22.51 -6.18
C LYS A 187 -7.12 21.27 -6.56
N THR A 188 -8.24 21.46 -7.26
CA THR A 188 -9.17 20.41 -7.73
C THR A 188 -8.55 19.31 -8.61
N LYS A 189 -7.31 19.47 -9.07
CA LYS A 189 -6.63 18.49 -9.94
C LYS A 189 -6.05 17.28 -9.19
N LYS A 190 -5.72 17.40 -7.90
CA LYS A 190 -5.09 16.30 -7.14
C LYS A 190 -6.03 15.10 -7.03
N ILE A 191 -5.46 13.89 -7.10
CA ILE A 191 -6.23 12.65 -7.12
C ILE A 191 -7.10 12.47 -5.88
N PHE A 192 -6.58 12.80 -4.69
CA PHE A 192 -7.33 12.71 -3.45
C PHE A 192 -8.47 13.74 -3.37
N CYS A 193 -8.36 14.91 -4.01
CA CYS A 193 -9.44 15.89 -4.05
C CYS A 193 -10.62 15.40 -4.89
N LYS A 194 -10.33 14.85 -6.07
CA LYS A 194 -11.36 14.22 -6.92
C LYS A 194 -12.05 13.07 -6.21
N LEU A 195 -11.28 12.25 -5.49
CA LEU A 195 -11.81 11.16 -4.69
C LEU A 195 -12.71 11.68 -3.56
N LEU A 196 -12.26 12.68 -2.80
CA LEU A 196 -13.05 13.31 -1.73
C LEU A 196 -14.39 13.83 -2.26
N THR A 197 -14.39 14.56 -3.38
CA THR A 197 -15.62 15.04 -4.02
C THR A 197 -16.56 13.89 -4.38
N SER A 198 -16.02 12.80 -4.91
CA SER A 198 -16.82 11.62 -5.29
C SER A 198 -17.43 10.93 -4.06
N ILE A 199 -16.66 10.83 -2.97
CA ILE A 199 -17.11 10.26 -1.70
C ILE A 199 -18.23 11.12 -1.10
N TYR A 200 -18.05 12.43 -1.01
CA TYR A 200 -19.07 13.35 -0.51
C TYR A 200 -20.33 13.35 -1.37
N SER A 201 -20.19 13.25 -2.69
CA SER A 201 -21.35 13.11 -3.58
C SER A 201 -22.13 11.81 -3.35
N LYS A 202 -21.44 10.72 -2.99
CA LYS A 202 -22.08 9.40 -2.77
C LYS A 202 -22.78 9.31 -1.42
N TYR A 203 -22.08 9.68 -0.35
CA TYR A 203 -22.56 9.45 1.02
C TYR A 203 -23.15 10.69 1.68
N GLY A 204 -22.85 11.89 1.15
CA GLY A 204 -23.18 13.15 1.78
C GLY A 204 -22.08 13.60 2.75
N LYS A 205 -21.53 14.79 2.53
CA LYS A 205 -20.48 15.40 3.35
C LYS A 205 -20.82 15.37 4.84
N ASP A 206 -21.97 15.93 5.21
CA ASP A 206 -22.36 16.07 6.61
C ASP A 206 -22.51 14.71 7.29
N LYS A 207 -23.03 13.70 6.58
CA LYS A 207 -23.18 12.34 7.13
C LYS A 207 -21.85 11.64 7.41
N ILE A 208 -20.80 11.94 6.63
CA ILE A 208 -19.46 11.44 6.91
C ILE A 208 -18.85 12.20 8.09
N LEU A 209 -18.91 13.53 8.05
CA LEU A 209 -18.21 14.37 9.02
C LEU A 209 -18.85 14.36 10.42
N GLN A 210 -20.14 14.01 10.52
CA GLN A 210 -20.86 13.90 11.80
C GLN A 210 -20.83 12.49 12.39
N LEU A 211 -20.21 11.52 11.71
CA LEU A 211 -20.14 10.14 12.18
C LEU A 211 -19.38 10.10 13.52
N LYS A 212 -19.95 9.50 14.56
CA LYS A 212 -19.32 9.44 15.88
C LYS A 212 -19.83 8.25 16.68
N CYS A 213 -19.05 7.84 17.67
CA CYS A 213 -19.50 6.91 18.69
C CYS A 213 -20.24 7.67 19.79
N ASP A 214 -21.49 7.30 20.05
CA ASP A 214 -22.25 7.87 21.17
C ASP A 214 -21.87 7.23 22.51
N HIS A 215 -21.45 5.96 22.48
CA HIS A 215 -20.99 5.22 23.66
C HIS A 215 -19.63 4.58 23.40
N VAL A 216 -18.66 4.83 24.28
CA VAL A 216 -17.29 4.30 24.18
C VAL A 216 -16.96 3.52 25.45
N GLN A 217 -16.31 2.36 25.30
CA GLN A 217 -15.90 1.50 26.40
C GLN A 217 -14.97 2.26 27.36
N SER A 218 -15.36 2.32 28.64
CA SER A 218 -14.53 2.84 29.72
C SER A 218 -13.43 1.84 30.07
N THR A 219 -12.20 2.32 30.28
CA THR A 219 -11.04 1.51 30.69
C THR A 219 -11.10 0.99 32.13
N SER A 220 -12.16 1.27 32.89
CA SER A 220 -12.27 0.80 34.27
C SER A 220 -12.74 -0.67 34.33
N LYS A 221 -11.82 -1.62 34.13
CA LYS A 221 -11.78 -2.94 34.81
C LYS A 221 -10.55 -3.74 34.35
N LEU A 222 -9.37 -3.40 34.86
CA LEU A 222 -8.53 -4.45 35.44
C LEU A 222 -8.96 -4.53 36.91
N LEU A 223 -9.92 -5.40 37.21
CA LEU A 223 -10.03 -5.89 38.58
C LEU A 223 -8.76 -6.72 38.81
N ALA A 224 -7.87 -6.21 39.66
CA ALA A 224 -6.79 -6.97 40.23
C ALA A 224 -7.35 -8.30 40.75
N PRO A 225 -6.65 -9.44 40.58
CA PRO A 225 -7.06 -10.67 41.23
C PRO A 225 -7.07 -10.43 42.72
N GLU A 226 -8.25 -10.56 43.33
CA GLU A 226 -8.40 -10.56 44.78
C GLU A 226 -7.63 -11.77 45.31
N HIS A 227 -6.58 -11.49 46.07
CA HIS A 227 -5.81 -12.47 46.79
C HIS A 227 -6.75 -13.30 47.67
N THR A 228 -6.92 -14.57 47.32
CA THR A 228 -7.24 -15.60 48.30
C THR A 228 -6.03 -16.50 48.40
N GLU A 229 -5.27 -16.30 49.48
CA GLU A 229 -4.24 -17.21 49.96
C GLU A 229 -4.84 -18.59 50.22
N GLY A 230 -4.12 -19.62 49.79
CA GLY A 230 -4.47 -21.02 49.96
C GLY A 230 -3.33 -21.88 49.42
N ASP A 231 -2.27 -21.93 50.24
CA ASP A 231 -1.05 -22.74 50.17
C ASP A 231 -1.02 -23.94 49.21
N SER A 232 0.02 -23.99 48.36
CA SER A 232 1.20 -24.84 48.58
C SER A 232 2.02 -24.95 47.30
N TYR A 233 3.26 -24.47 47.37
CA TYR A 233 4.32 -24.73 46.41
C TYR A 233 4.80 -26.18 46.55
N GLN A 234 4.96 -26.89 45.42
CA GLN A 234 6.20 -27.64 45.20
C GLN A 234 6.37 -27.94 43.70
N SER A 235 7.37 -27.32 43.08
CA SER A 235 7.91 -27.76 41.80
C SER A 235 8.67 -29.07 41.98
N PHE A 236 8.59 -29.98 41.01
CA PHE A 236 9.67 -30.95 40.80
C PHE A 236 9.85 -31.20 39.30
N SER A 237 10.99 -30.77 38.78
CA SER A 237 11.59 -31.30 37.55
C SER A 237 12.60 -32.37 37.96
N LEU A 238 12.57 -33.55 37.34
CA LEU A 238 13.75 -34.22 36.74
C LEU A 238 13.43 -35.67 36.32
N SER A 239 13.68 -35.91 35.03
CA SER A 239 14.25 -37.08 34.34
C SER A 239 14.10 -38.50 34.92
N GLY A 240 13.67 -39.40 34.03
CA GLY A 240 13.86 -40.84 34.16
C GLY A 240 13.68 -41.54 32.80
N SER A 241 14.80 -41.73 32.11
CA SER A 241 15.00 -42.51 30.89
C SER A 241 14.77 -44.02 31.09
N SER A 242 14.19 -44.71 30.10
CA SER A 242 14.58 -46.07 29.68
C SER A 242 13.82 -46.51 28.42
N ASP A 243 14.50 -46.44 27.27
CA ASP A 243 14.36 -47.41 26.18
C ASP A 243 15.02 -48.74 26.65
N PRO A 244 14.59 -49.93 26.18
CA PRO A 244 15.01 -50.47 24.87
C PRO A 244 13.88 -51.30 24.20
N THR A 245 13.85 -51.77 22.95
CA THR A 245 14.78 -52.00 21.85
C THR A 245 13.93 -52.60 20.72
N SER A 246 14.30 -52.40 19.44
CA SER A 246 14.50 -53.51 18.46
C SER A 246 14.68 -52.92 17.07
N GLY A 247 15.91 -52.99 16.57
CA GLY A 247 16.28 -52.48 15.25
C GLY A 247 16.11 -53.50 14.12
N SER A 248 16.33 -53.03 12.90
CA SER A 248 17.09 -53.77 11.90
C SER A 248 17.74 -52.77 10.92
N ASN A 249 19.05 -52.88 10.80
CA ASN A 249 19.88 -52.15 9.85
C ASN A 249 19.95 -52.97 8.56
N THR A 250 19.80 -52.30 7.41
CA THR A 250 20.34 -52.83 6.14
C THR A 250 21.05 -51.71 5.41
N ALA A 251 22.38 -51.78 5.43
CA ALA A 251 23.28 -50.95 4.65
C ALA A 251 23.41 -51.55 3.25
N VAL A 252 23.26 -50.72 2.22
CA VAL A 252 23.81 -51.02 0.89
C VAL A 252 24.52 -49.75 0.40
N ALA A 253 25.84 -49.87 0.32
CA ALA A 253 26.72 -48.93 -0.34
C ALA A 253 26.66 -49.16 -1.86
N SER A 254 26.62 -48.09 -2.65
CA SER A 254 26.95 -48.15 -4.07
C SER A 254 27.43 -46.78 -4.59
N ILE A 255 28.75 -46.63 -4.47
CA ILE A 255 29.75 -46.01 -5.36
C ILE A 255 29.24 -45.19 -6.55
N LEU A 256 29.70 -43.93 -6.58
CA LEU A 256 29.68 -42.96 -7.68
C LEU A 256 30.64 -43.38 -8.82
N PRO A 257 30.43 -42.86 -10.04
CA PRO A 257 31.54 -42.15 -10.68
C PRO A 257 31.15 -40.77 -11.20
N LEU A 258 31.97 -39.80 -10.80
CA LEU A 258 32.17 -38.53 -11.49
C LEU A 258 32.80 -38.81 -12.86
N LEU A 259 32.29 -38.15 -13.90
CA LEU A 259 33.03 -37.35 -14.89
C LEU A 259 32.12 -37.05 -16.09
N GLY A 260 31.87 -35.77 -16.34
CA GLY A 260 31.09 -35.29 -17.47
C GLY A 260 30.89 -33.77 -17.47
N ILE A 261 31.91 -32.99 -17.09
CA ILE A 261 31.96 -31.57 -17.40
C ILE A 261 32.57 -31.45 -18.79
N SER A 262 31.77 -31.09 -19.80
CA SER A 262 32.29 -30.44 -21.00
C SER A 262 31.16 -29.80 -21.82
N PHE A 263 31.09 -28.47 -21.73
CA PHE A 263 30.60 -27.50 -22.72
C PHE A 263 29.17 -27.61 -23.29
N THR A 264 28.23 -26.92 -22.64
CA THR A 264 27.21 -26.10 -23.35
C THR A 264 27.16 -24.66 -22.84
N PHE A 265 28.32 -24.10 -22.48
CA PHE A 265 28.53 -22.66 -22.23
C PHE A 265 28.59 -21.80 -23.52
N LEU A 266 27.94 -22.23 -24.61
CA LEU A 266 27.96 -21.51 -25.90
C LEU A 266 26.59 -21.18 -26.51
N LEU A 267 25.49 -21.24 -25.75
CA LEU A 267 24.24 -20.57 -26.15
C LEU A 267 23.90 -19.32 -25.31
N TYR A 268 24.82 -18.88 -24.43
CA TYR A 268 24.72 -17.61 -23.70
C TYR A 268 24.90 -16.37 -24.60
N LYS A 269 25.26 -16.53 -25.88
CA LYS A 269 25.52 -15.40 -26.77
C LYS A 269 24.92 -15.59 -28.15
N PHE A 270 23.64 -15.94 -28.31
CA PHE A 270 22.88 -15.69 -29.56
C PHE A 270 21.35 -15.75 -29.37
N THR A 271 20.84 -15.08 -28.35
CA THR A 271 19.51 -14.45 -28.48
C THR A 271 19.68 -12.98 -28.15
N SER A 272 20.19 -12.25 -29.13
CA SER A 272 20.03 -10.80 -29.16
C SER A 272 18.53 -10.52 -29.31
N ILE A 273 17.79 -10.56 -28.20
CA ILE A 273 16.49 -9.88 -28.11
C ILE A 273 16.83 -8.39 -28.00
N GLY A 274 17.22 -7.84 -29.14
CA GLY A 274 17.23 -6.41 -29.37
C GLY A 274 15.81 -5.89 -29.15
N THR A 275 15.71 -4.95 -28.21
CA THR A 275 14.80 -3.80 -28.27
C THR A 275 13.43 -4.04 -28.91
N TRP A 276 12.46 -4.44 -28.10
CA TRP A 276 11.06 -4.06 -28.32
C TRP A 276 10.40 -3.67 -27.00
N ILE A 277 10.97 -2.66 -26.34
CA ILE A 277 10.21 -1.83 -25.41
C ILE A 277 9.58 -0.73 -26.26
N ASN A 278 8.33 -0.96 -26.61
CA ASN A 278 7.40 -0.11 -27.35
C ASN A 278 7.61 1.41 -27.08
N PRO A 279 7.49 2.32 -28.08
CA PRO A 279 7.68 3.78 -27.94
C PRO A 279 6.82 4.52 -26.89
N LYS A 280 5.97 3.83 -26.12
CA LYS A 280 5.09 4.41 -25.09
C LYS A 280 5.80 4.84 -23.80
N ILE A 281 7.08 4.49 -23.60
CA ILE A 281 7.86 4.99 -22.44
C ILE A 281 7.94 6.52 -22.44
N GLY A 282 8.08 7.14 -23.62
CA GLY A 282 8.13 8.60 -23.73
C GLY A 282 6.83 9.28 -23.30
N SER A 283 5.67 8.68 -23.63
CA SER A 283 4.38 9.20 -23.17
C SER A 283 4.18 9.06 -21.66
N ILE A 284 4.64 7.98 -21.05
CA ILE A 284 4.50 7.79 -19.60
C ILE A 284 5.45 8.73 -18.83
N LYS A 285 6.70 8.88 -19.30
CA LYS A 285 7.64 9.87 -18.72
C LYS A 285 7.07 11.28 -18.75
N ARG A 286 6.34 11.65 -19.80
CA ARG A 286 5.61 12.92 -19.87
C ARG A 286 4.49 13.02 -18.84
N VAL A 287 3.69 11.97 -18.64
CA VAL A 287 2.66 11.95 -17.58
C VAL A 287 3.30 12.14 -16.21
N ILE A 288 4.34 11.37 -15.89
CA ILE A 288 5.05 11.48 -14.61
C ILE A 288 5.61 12.90 -14.43
N LYS A 289 6.29 13.46 -15.44
CA LYS A 289 6.80 14.84 -15.40
C LYS A 289 5.70 15.86 -15.14
N ASN A 290 4.56 15.76 -15.83
CA ASN A 290 3.43 16.66 -15.62
C ASN A 290 2.89 16.56 -14.18
N VAL A 291 2.83 15.35 -13.62
CA VAL A 291 2.41 15.15 -12.22
C VAL A 291 3.43 15.74 -11.24
N TYR A 292 4.74 15.63 -11.51
CA TYR A 292 5.78 16.30 -10.72
C TYR A 292 5.61 17.82 -10.78
N GLU A 293 5.43 18.41 -11.96
CA GLU A 293 5.24 19.85 -12.10
C GLU A 293 3.96 20.34 -11.40
N ASP A 294 2.86 19.59 -11.49
CA ASP A 294 1.61 19.92 -10.80
C ASP A 294 1.76 19.81 -9.27
N ASN A 295 2.49 18.81 -8.77
CA ASN A 295 2.78 18.68 -7.33
C ASN A 295 3.76 19.76 -6.85
N ASP A 296 4.81 20.08 -7.59
CA ASP A 296 5.84 21.05 -7.21
C ASP A 296 5.30 22.48 -7.19
N LYS A 297 4.57 22.90 -8.25
CA LYS A 297 3.82 24.18 -8.24
C LYS A 297 2.85 24.26 -7.07
N SER A 298 2.31 23.11 -6.63
CA SER A 298 1.44 23.08 -5.47
C SER A 298 2.16 23.26 -4.14
N ILE A 299 3.41 22.79 -4.01
CA ILE A 299 4.22 22.95 -2.79
C ILE A 299 4.72 24.39 -2.71
N ASN A 300 5.24 24.93 -3.81
CA ASN A 300 5.78 26.29 -3.86
C ASN A 300 4.71 27.37 -3.62
N ASN A 301 3.44 27.11 -3.95
CA ASN A 301 2.33 28.03 -3.64
C ASN A 301 1.85 27.96 -2.18
N SER A 302 2.28 26.99 -1.35
CA SER A 302 1.91 26.95 0.08
C SER A 302 2.95 27.57 1.02
N GLU A 303 4.12 27.96 0.51
CA GLU A 303 5.18 28.62 1.32
C GLU A 303 5.10 30.15 1.34
N ASN A 304 4.12 30.76 0.67
CA ASN A 304 3.92 32.21 0.74
C ASN A 304 2.69 32.55 1.58
N ILE A 305 2.85 32.52 2.89
CA ILE A 305 2.00 33.28 3.82
C ILE A 305 2.90 34.33 4.49
N GLU A 306 2.82 35.53 3.91
CA GLU A 306 2.90 36.88 4.51
C GLU A 306 3.46 36.98 5.94
N ILE A 307 4.67 37.54 6.05
CA ILE A 307 5.05 38.34 7.23
C ILE A 307 5.06 39.79 6.75
N ASP A 308 4.23 40.59 7.43
CA ASP A 308 3.90 41.97 7.15
C ASP A 308 5.10 42.94 7.26
N PHE A 309 4.97 44.04 6.54
CA PHE A 309 5.93 45.10 6.31
C PHE A 309 6.25 45.90 7.58
N GLU A 310 7.54 46.13 7.87
CA GLU A 310 8.00 47.39 8.46
C GLU A 310 9.24 47.91 7.73
N ASP A 311 8.96 48.97 6.97
CA ASP A 311 9.75 50.17 6.76
C ASP A 311 11.29 50.03 6.70
N ARG A 312 11.84 50.17 5.49
CA ARG A 312 13.14 50.81 5.28
C ARG A 312 13.23 51.34 3.85
N ASP A 313 13.26 52.65 3.74
CA ASP A 313 13.59 53.42 2.53
C ASP A 313 14.82 52.85 1.82
N VAL A 314 14.65 52.37 0.60
CA VAL A 314 15.75 52.11 -0.33
C VAL A 314 15.60 53.02 -1.54
N ASN A 315 16.35 54.13 -1.48
CA ASN A 315 16.59 55.03 -2.60
C ASN A 315 17.20 54.24 -3.78
N MET A 316 16.47 54.12 -4.88
CA MET A 316 17.02 53.63 -6.15
C MET A 316 16.91 54.72 -7.22
N GLN A 317 18.07 55.30 -7.52
CA GLN A 317 18.32 56.30 -8.54
C GLN A 317 18.20 55.68 -9.93
N TYR A 318 17.31 56.22 -10.77
CA TYR A 318 17.18 55.83 -12.18
C TYR A 318 18.35 56.39 -13.00
N HIS A 319 19.09 55.52 -13.68
CA HIS A 319 19.93 55.91 -14.82
C HIS A 319 19.24 55.50 -16.13
N SER A 320 18.77 56.50 -16.85
CA SER A 320 18.34 56.44 -18.25
C SER A 320 19.58 56.53 -19.15
N TRP A 321 19.79 55.57 -20.04
CA TRP A 321 20.65 55.71 -21.22
C TRP A 321 19.91 55.19 -22.44
N GLY A 322 19.80 56.06 -23.44
CA GLY A 322 18.99 55.90 -24.63
C GLY A 322 19.70 55.28 -25.83
N ASN A 323 18.85 55.05 -26.83
CA ASN A 323 19.03 54.89 -28.28
C ASN A 323 20.45 54.91 -28.85
N TYR A 324 20.74 53.94 -29.72
CA TYR A 324 20.98 54.17 -31.16
C TYR A 324 20.41 53.02 -31.97
#